data_AF-A0A7J2PQY2-F1
#
_entry.id   AF-A0A7J2PQY2-F1
#
_cell.length_a   1.000
_cell.length_b   1.000
_cell.length_c   1.000
_cell.angle_alpha   90.00
_cell.angle_beta   90.00
_cell.angle_gamma   90.00
#
_symmetry.space_group_name_H-M   'P 1'
#
loop_
_entity.id
_entity.type
_entity.pdbx_description
1 polymer ?
#
loop_
_entity_poly.entity_id
_entity_poly.type
_entity_poly.pdbx_seq_one_letter_code
_entity_poly.pdbx_strand_id
1 'polypeptide(L)'
;MKKLSKEELLGMKKQELLAYCKNNDIKIYSNKNKAYIINVILQSYKSQKKPVEKPVVKKSSKPRMTKRRLLGILKEDIKDFKPSGSYSMGGRIYVQKIYGYVEVDFRHLGRWESSGEDDDWPDWSDKSYDKYDKEFNDWAKRKSWYKRIKTSVATNEKAWVSFQLKIK
;
A
#
# COMPACT_ATOMS: atom_id res chain seq x y z
N MET A 1 -21.53 -35.35 -21.45
CA MET A 1 -20.40 -34.69 -22.14
C MET A 1 -20.02 -35.53 -23.36
N LYS A 2 -20.22 -34.99 -24.57
CA LYS A 2 -19.72 -35.63 -25.80
C LYS A 2 -18.21 -35.41 -25.86
N LYS A 3 -17.40 -36.47 -25.70
CA LYS A 3 -15.93 -36.37 -25.72
C LYS A 3 -15.48 -36.13 -27.15
N LEU A 4 -14.85 -34.99 -27.40
CA LEU A 4 -14.17 -34.69 -28.66
C LEU A 4 -12.75 -35.28 -28.65
N SER A 5 -12.29 -35.75 -29.79
CA SER A 5 -10.91 -36.21 -29.99
C SER A 5 -9.93 -35.04 -29.89
N LYS A 6 -8.64 -35.36 -29.71
CA LYS A 6 -7.59 -34.35 -29.69
C LYS A 6 -7.49 -33.60 -31.03
N GLU A 7 -7.71 -34.30 -32.14
CA GLU A 7 -7.68 -33.71 -33.48
C GLU A 7 -8.86 -32.74 -33.68
N GLU A 8 -10.06 -33.11 -33.23
CA GLU A 8 -11.23 -32.23 -33.29
C GLU A 8 -10.99 -30.94 -32.49
N LEU A 9 -10.45 -31.05 -31.27
CA LEU A 9 -10.12 -29.88 -30.45
C LEU A 9 -9.04 -28.98 -31.06
N LEU A 10 -8.08 -29.56 -31.79
CA LEU A 10 -7.05 -28.79 -32.50
C LEU A 10 -7.63 -28.05 -33.71
N GLY A 11 -8.65 -28.60 -34.36
CA GLY A 11 -9.36 -27.96 -35.48
C GLY A 11 -10.23 -26.77 -35.08
N MET A 12 -10.74 -26.74 -33.84
CA MET A 12 -11.67 -25.69 -33.39
C MET A 12 -11.04 -24.30 -33.22
N LYS A 13 -11.82 -23.24 -33.45
CA LYS A 13 -11.42 -21.87 -33.11
C LYS A 13 -11.45 -21.67 -31.58
N LYS A 14 -10.68 -20.70 -31.07
CA LYS A 14 -10.62 -20.41 -29.63
C LYS A 14 -11.99 -20.11 -29.02
N GLN A 15 -12.85 -19.40 -29.76
CA GLN A 15 -14.21 -19.08 -29.31
C GLN A 15 -15.08 -20.33 -29.16
N GLU A 16 -14.97 -21.28 -30.08
CA GLU A 16 -15.70 -22.55 -30.04
C GLU A 16 -15.22 -23.42 -28.88
N LEU A 17 -13.91 -23.42 -28.58
CA LEU A 17 -13.37 -24.10 -27.41
C LEU A 17 -13.88 -23.50 -26.09
N LEU A 18 -13.99 -22.17 -26.01
CA LEU A 18 -14.57 -21.50 -24.84
C LEU A 18 -16.07 -21.79 -24.70
N ALA A 19 -16.82 -21.82 -25.81
CA ALA A 19 -18.21 -22.22 -25.83
C ALA A 19 -18.39 -23.68 -25.38
N TYR A 20 -17.53 -24.58 -25.85
CA TYR A 20 -17.50 -25.97 -25.43
C TYR A 20 -17.23 -26.10 -23.92
N CYS A 21 -16.25 -25.36 -23.39
CA CYS A 21 -15.99 -25.33 -21.94
C CYS A 21 -17.21 -24.84 -21.15
N LYS A 22 -17.88 -23.77 -21.61
CA LYS A 22 -19.07 -23.22 -20.95
C LYS A 22 -20.24 -24.23 -20.96
N ASN A 23 -20.47 -24.91 -22.08
CA ASN A 23 -21.56 -25.88 -22.22
C ASN A 23 -21.33 -27.19 -21.44
N ASN A 24 -20.10 -27.44 -20.99
CA ASN A 24 -19.74 -28.65 -20.23
C ASN A 24 -19.24 -28.32 -18.81
N ASP A 25 -19.56 -27.15 -18.28
CA ASP A 25 -19.19 -26.69 -16.93
C ASP A 25 -17.67 -26.73 -16.61
N ILE A 26 -16.83 -26.59 -17.63
CA ILE A 26 -15.38 -26.51 -17.49
C ILE A 26 -15.00 -25.05 -17.21
N LYS A 27 -14.59 -24.77 -15.97
CA LYS A 27 -14.11 -23.44 -15.57
C LYS A 27 -12.79 -23.10 -16.26
N ILE A 28 -12.83 -22.11 -17.15
CA ILE A 28 -11.64 -21.60 -17.82
C ILE A 28 -11.70 -20.08 -18.02
N TYR A 29 -10.54 -19.43 -17.97
CA TYR A 29 -10.42 -17.99 -18.23
C TYR A 29 -10.25 -17.71 -19.73
N SER A 30 -11.01 -16.75 -20.25
CA SER A 30 -11.02 -16.38 -21.68
C SER A 30 -9.67 -15.84 -22.20
N ASN A 31 -8.83 -15.31 -21.31
CA ASN A 31 -7.50 -14.79 -21.63
C ASN A 31 -6.44 -15.88 -21.89
N LYS A 32 -6.76 -17.16 -21.70
CA LYS A 32 -5.81 -18.26 -21.91
C LYS A 32 -5.61 -18.59 -23.39
N ASN A 33 -4.45 -19.14 -23.72
CA ASN A 33 -4.11 -19.52 -25.10
C ASN A 33 -4.85 -20.81 -25.51
N LYS A 34 -4.96 -21.06 -26.82
CA LYS A 34 -5.71 -22.20 -27.39
C LYS A 34 -5.20 -23.54 -26.87
N ALA A 35 -3.87 -23.74 -26.86
CA ALA A 35 -3.25 -24.97 -26.38
C ALA A 35 -3.58 -25.28 -24.91
N TYR A 36 -3.57 -24.26 -24.04
CA TYR A 36 -3.96 -24.40 -22.65
C TYR A 36 -5.42 -24.84 -22.50
N ILE A 37 -6.33 -24.23 -23.28
CA ILE A 37 -7.75 -24.59 -23.26
C ILE A 37 -7.96 -26.06 -23.65
N ILE A 38 -7.29 -26.52 -24.71
CA ILE A 38 -7.34 -27.92 -25.16
C ILE A 38 -6.83 -28.86 -24.07
N ASN A 39 -5.71 -28.53 -23.42
CA ASN A 39 -5.16 -29.36 -22.34
C ASN A 39 -6.11 -29.48 -21.15
N VAL A 40 -6.80 -28.39 -20.77
CA VAL A 40 -7.80 -28.42 -19.69
C VAL A 40 -8.99 -29.31 -20.06
N ILE A 41 -9.47 -29.24 -21.31
CA ILE A 41 -10.54 -30.12 -21.80
C ILE A 41 -10.09 -31.59 -21.74
N LEU A 42 -8.89 -31.91 -22.22
CA LEU A 42 -8.33 -33.26 -22.16
C LEU A 42 -8.17 -33.78 -20.72
N GLN A 43 -7.77 -32.91 -19.79
CA GLN A 43 -7.69 -33.25 -18.37
C GLN A 43 -9.07 -33.51 -17.76
N SER A 44 -10.09 -32.74 -18.16
CA SER A 44 -11.47 -32.94 -17.68
C SER A 44 -12.02 -34.31 -18.07
N TYR A 45 -11.66 -34.83 -19.26
CA TYR A 45 -12.03 -36.19 -19.69
C TYR A 45 -11.42 -37.29 -18.82
N LYS A 46 -10.16 -37.10 -18.40
CA LYS A 46 -9.45 -38.05 -17.55
C LYS A 46 -9.99 -38.07 -16.12
N SER A 47 -10.55 -36.95 -15.67
CA SER A 47 -10.93 -36.80 -14.27
C SER A 47 -12.23 -37.52 -13.91
N GLN A 48 -13.22 -37.64 -14.81
CA GLN A 48 -14.56 -38.26 -14.65
C GLN A 48 -15.30 -38.06 -13.30
N LYS A 49 -14.77 -37.25 -12.39
CA LYS A 49 -15.37 -36.92 -11.11
C LYS A 49 -16.05 -35.58 -11.29
N LYS A 50 -17.39 -35.59 -11.23
CA LYS A 50 -18.15 -34.37 -10.94
C LYS A 50 -17.46 -33.69 -9.75
N PRO A 51 -17.13 -32.40 -9.83
CA PRO A 51 -16.47 -31.72 -8.73
C PRO A 51 -17.41 -31.78 -7.52
N VAL A 52 -17.04 -32.56 -6.51
CA VAL A 52 -17.68 -32.50 -5.20
C VAL A 52 -17.49 -31.07 -4.73
N GLU A 53 -18.59 -30.33 -4.58
CA GLU A 53 -18.60 -29.02 -3.96
C GLU A 53 -18.09 -29.18 -2.54
N LYS A 54 -16.78 -29.01 -2.35
CA LYS A 54 -16.26 -28.74 -1.01
C LYS A 54 -16.88 -27.41 -0.59
N PRO A 55 -17.48 -27.33 0.61
CA PRO A 55 -17.97 -26.07 1.12
C PRO A 55 -16.82 -25.08 1.05
N VAL A 56 -17.00 -24.04 0.24
CA VAL A 56 -16.06 -22.95 0.15
C VAL A 56 -16.10 -22.30 1.52
N VAL A 57 -15.20 -22.73 2.40
CA VAL A 57 -14.80 -21.91 3.54
C VAL A 57 -14.29 -20.64 2.89
N LYS A 58 -15.16 -19.62 2.86
CA LYS A 58 -14.80 -18.26 2.48
C LYS A 58 -13.72 -17.86 3.47
N LYS A 59 -12.46 -18.16 3.13
CA LYS A 59 -11.32 -17.47 3.74
C LYS A 59 -11.62 -16.02 3.46
N SER A 60 -12.08 -15.30 4.48
CA SER A 60 -12.23 -13.86 4.42
C SER A 60 -10.85 -13.32 4.08
N SER A 61 -10.59 -13.10 2.80
CA SER A 61 -9.36 -12.48 2.36
C SER A 61 -9.39 -11.12 3.02
N LYS A 62 -8.51 -10.93 4.03
CA LYS A 62 -8.40 -9.63 4.69
C LYS A 62 -8.26 -8.60 3.57
N PRO A 63 -9.13 -7.58 3.51
CA PRO A 63 -9.13 -6.65 2.40
C PRO A 63 -7.73 -6.09 2.24
N ARG A 64 -7.14 -6.26 1.05
CA ARG A 64 -5.80 -5.77 0.73
C ARG A 64 -5.78 -4.28 1.04
N MET A 65 -4.87 -3.86 1.91
CA MET A 65 -4.74 -2.45 2.29
C MET A 65 -4.39 -1.61 1.05
N THR A 66 -5.29 -0.71 0.66
CA THR A 66 -5.09 0.20 -0.47
C THR A 66 -4.24 1.41 -0.04
N LYS A 67 -3.56 2.06 -0.98
CA LYS A 67 -2.80 3.31 -0.71
C LYS A 67 -3.68 4.37 -0.07
N ARG A 68 -4.93 4.53 -0.55
CA ARG A 68 -5.91 5.48 0.01
C ARG A 68 -6.25 5.18 1.47
N ARG A 69 -6.47 3.90 1.81
CA ARG A 69 -6.75 3.49 3.19
C ARG A 69 -5.54 3.69 4.09
N LEU A 70 -4.34 3.37 3.59
CA LEU A 70 -3.09 3.60 4.32
C LEU A 70 -2.88 5.10 4.60
N LEU A 71 -3.03 5.98 3.61
CA LEU A 71 -2.94 7.44 3.81
C LEU A 71 -3.93 7.94 4.88
N GLY A 72 -5.16 7.40 4.90
CA GLY A 72 -6.13 7.72 5.95
C GLY A 72 -5.64 7.35 7.35
N ILE A 73 -5.06 6.16 7.51
CA ILE A 73 -4.47 5.70 8.77
C ILE A 73 -3.30 6.60 9.18
N LEU A 74 -2.39 6.92 8.24
CA LEU A 74 -1.23 7.78 8.54
C LEU A 74 -1.66 9.18 8.99
N LYS A 75 -2.67 9.77 8.34
CA LYS A 75 -3.22 11.08 8.69
C LYS A 75 -3.74 11.13 10.12
N GLU A 76 -4.41 10.07 10.56
CA GLU A 76 -4.94 10.02 11.92
C GLU A 76 -3.83 9.73 12.93
N ASP A 77 -2.99 8.73 12.67
CA ASP A 77 -1.93 8.35 13.60
C ASP A 77 -0.91 9.48 13.84
N ILE A 78 -0.54 10.24 12.80
CA ILE A 78 0.49 11.30 12.92
C ILE A 78 0.05 12.44 13.86
N LYS A 79 -1.26 12.62 14.10
CA LYS A 79 -1.78 13.61 15.07
C LYS A 79 -1.33 13.32 16.51
N ASP A 80 -1.13 12.04 16.82
CA ASP A 80 -0.71 11.57 18.14
C ASP A 80 0.79 11.72 18.35
N PHE A 81 1.57 12.02 17.30
CA PHE A 81 2.98 12.29 17.45
C PHE A 81 3.17 13.63 18.15
N LYS A 82 3.97 13.63 19.22
CA LYS A 82 4.34 14.82 20.01
C LYS A 82 5.84 14.74 20.31
N PRO A 83 6.69 15.51 19.61
CA PRO A 83 8.12 15.56 19.90
C PRO A 83 8.36 16.26 21.24
N SER A 84 9.46 15.89 21.90
CA SER A 84 9.81 16.45 23.20
C SER A 84 10.15 17.94 23.12
N GLY A 85 9.72 18.72 24.11
CA GLY A 85 9.94 20.19 24.13
C GLY A 85 8.99 20.98 23.21
N SER A 86 7.88 20.39 22.76
CA SER A 86 6.81 21.15 22.11
C SER A 86 5.99 21.94 23.14
N TYR A 87 6.16 23.27 23.17
CA TYR A 87 5.46 24.17 24.10
C TYR A 87 4.17 24.79 23.53
N SER A 88 3.94 24.71 22.22
CA SER A 88 2.71 25.18 21.58
C SER A 88 2.34 24.31 20.37
N MET A 89 1.03 24.30 20.06
CA MET A 89 0.33 23.32 19.22
C MET A 89 1.10 22.84 17.99
N GLY A 90 1.14 21.50 17.85
CA GLY A 90 1.55 20.84 16.61
C GLY A 90 0.88 21.50 15.41
N GLY A 91 1.72 21.97 14.51
CA GLY A 91 1.40 22.69 13.30
C GLY A 91 0.61 21.85 12.31
N ARG A 92 0.29 22.52 11.22
CA ARG A 92 -0.63 22.08 10.18
C ARG A 92 -0.28 20.67 9.71
N ILE A 93 -1.31 19.83 9.58
CA ILE A 93 -1.17 18.50 8.99
C ILE A 93 -1.46 18.60 7.51
N TYR A 94 -0.44 18.34 6.69
CA TYR A 94 -0.56 18.30 5.25
C TYR A 94 -0.70 16.86 4.76
N VAL A 95 -1.62 16.65 3.82
CA VAL A 95 -1.82 15.34 3.18
C VAL A 95 -1.67 15.51 1.68
N GLN A 96 -0.51 15.14 1.15
CA GLN A 96 -0.26 15.21 -0.29
C GLN A 96 -0.55 13.87 -0.96
N LYS A 97 -1.80 13.72 -1.42
CA LYS A 97 -2.32 12.48 -2.03
C LYS A 97 -1.55 12.05 -3.28
N ILE A 98 -1.04 13.02 -4.07
CA ILE A 98 -0.32 12.78 -5.33
C ILE A 98 1.03 12.10 -5.08
N TYR A 99 1.77 12.60 -4.09
CA TYR A 99 3.12 12.12 -3.76
C TYR A 99 3.14 11.02 -2.69
N GLY A 100 1.96 10.67 -2.16
CA GLY A 100 1.78 9.56 -1.23
C GLY A 100 2.42 9.81 0.12
N TYR A 101 2.37 11.05 0.63
CA TYR A 101 2.86 11.36 1.96
C TYR A 101 1.87 12.15 2.83
N VAL A 102 2.10 12.04 4.13
CA VAL A 102 1.47 12.82 5.20
C VAL A 102 2.59 13.53 5.95
N GLU A 103 2.36 14.79 6.31
CA GLU A 103 3.32 15.64 7.01
C GLU A 103 2.63 16.31 8.19
N VAL A 104 3.35 16.45 9.30
CA VAL A 104 2.98 17.31 10.41
C VAL A 104 4.13 18.24 10.72
N ASP A 105 3.82 19.52 10.87
CA ASP A 105 4.81 20.52 11.22
C ASP A 105 4.79 20.81 12.71
N PHE A 106 5.93 21.20 13.27
CA PHE A 106 6.00 21.75 14.61
C PHE A 106 6.85 23.01 14.58
N ARG A 107 6.47 23.99 15.41
CA ARG A 107 7.21 25.23 15.57
C ARG A 107 7.88 25.26 16.94
N HIS A 108 8.99 25.98 17.05
CA HIS A 108 9.69 26.22 18.32
C HIS A 108 10.29 24.94 18.96
N LEU A 109 10.67 23.97 18.14
CA LEU A 109 11.48 22.82 18.58
C LEU A 109 12.97 23.12 18.42
N GLY A 110 13.85 22.58 19.28
CA GLY A 110 15.29 22.70 19.08
C GLY A 110 15.98 23.79 19.89
N ARG A 111 17.31 23.86 19.71
CA ARG A 111 18.19 24.84 20.35
C ARG A 111 18.47 25.93 19.33
N TRP A 112 18.00 27.13 19.63
CA TRP A 112 18.07 28.29 18.77
C TRP A 112 19.38 29.04 18.99
N GLU A 113 20.05 29.42 17.91
CA GLU A 113 21.11 30.42 17.96
C GLU A 113 20.48 31.78 17.66
N SER A 114 20.75 32.78 18.51
CA SER A 114 20.22 34.13 18.33
C SER A 114 20.94 34.79 17.15
N SER A 115 20.24 35.00 16.03
CA SER A 115 20.63 36.03 15.08
C SER A 115 20.28 37.38 15.71
N GLY A 116 21.28 38.22 15.92
CA GLY A 116 21.05 39.62 16.25
C GLY A 116 20.31 40.30 15.09
N GLU A 117 19.43 41.23 15.46
CA GLU A 117 18.62 42.11 14.61
C GLU A 117 17.28 41.56 14.10
N ASP A 118 16.34 42.50 13.98
CA ASP A 118 14.89 42.35 14.01
C ASP A 118 14.30 41.39 12.95
N ASP A 119 13.26 40.65 13.36
CA ASP A 119 12.28 39.90 12.53
C ASP A 119 12.68 38.57 11.86
N ASP A 120 13.92 38.09 11.99
CA ASP A 120 14.28 36.74 11.55
C ASP A 120 14.18 35.72 12.70
N TRP A 121 13.21 34.81 12.59
CA TRP A 121 13.08 33.68 13.51
C TRP A 121 14.39 32.88 13.53
N PRO A 122 14.82 32.40 14.71
CA PRO A 122 16.11 31.75 14.84
C PRO A 122 16.21 30.50 13.99
N ASP A 123 17.41 30.28 13.47
CA ASP A 123 17.76 29.09 12.71
C ASP A 123 18.13 27.91 13.63
N TRP A 124 17.99 26.72 13.06
CA TRP A 124 18.38 25.48 13.71
C TRP A 124 19.90 25.43 13.87
N SER A 125 20.38 25.26 15.10
CA SER A 125 21.81 24.96 15.29
C SER A 125 22.17 23.63 14.61
N ASP A 126 23.42 23.45 14.22
CA ASP A 126 23.89 22.21 13.60
C ASP A 126 23.45 20.97 14.41
N LYS A 127 22.89 19.97 13.71
CA LYS A 127 22.44 18.68 14.26
C LYS A 127 21.36 18.75 15.36
N SER A 128 20.77 19.92 15.64
CA SER A 128 19.72 20.04 16.65
C SER A 128 18.44 19.25 16.32
N TYR A 129 18.28 18.84 15.06
CA TYR A 129 17.16 17.99 14.61
C TYR A 129 17.41 16.48 14.69
N ASP A 130 18.65 16.01 14.90
CA ASP A 130 18.98 14.56 14.96
C ASP A 130 18.20 13.84 16.07
N LYS A 131 18.01 14.54 17.19
CA LYS A 131 17.17 14.06 18.30
C LYS A 131 15.74 13.82 17.84
N TYR A 132 15.17 14.74 17.05
CA TYR A 132 13.80 14.66 16.57
C TYR A 132 13.62 13.60 15.49
N ASP A 133 14.62 13.38 14.63
CA ASP A 133 14.61 12.25 13.69
C ASP A 133 14.58 10.92 14.43
N LYS A 134 15.39 10.76 15.48
CA LYS A 134 15.37 9.57 16.34
C LYS A 134 14.02 9.37 17.02
N GLU A 135 13.48 10.41 17.67
CA GLU A 135 12.17 10.35 18.34
C GLU A 135 11.05 9.96 17.38
N PHE A 136 11.03 10.56 16.19
CA PHE A 136 10.02 10.27 15.18
C PHE A 136 10.13 8.85 14.64
N ASN A 137 11.35 8.39 14.37
CA ASN A 137 11.61 7.01 13.95
C ASN A 137 11.18 5.99 15.02
N ASP A 138 11.53 6.24 16.28
CA ASP A 138 11.17 5.33 17.38
C ASP A 138 9.67 5.33 17.66
N TRP A 139 8.99 6.47 17.50
CA TRP A 139 7.53 6.51 17.49
C TRP A 139 6.93 5.70 16.33
N ALA A 140 7.42 5.91 15.11
CA ALA A 140 6.90 5.25 13.92
C ALA A 140 7.09 3.72 13.98
N LYS A 141 8.22 3.22 14.52
CA LYS A 141 8.51 1.78 14.70
C LYS A 141 7.44 1.03 15.49
N ARG A 142 6.71 1.72 16.40
CA ARG A 142 5.64 1.13 17.21
C ARG A 142 4.33 0.94 16.42
N LYS A 143 4.22 1.54 15.24
CA LYS A 143 3.00 1.52 14.42
C LYS A 143 3.02 0.36 13.42
N SER A 144 1.85 -0.25 13.21
CA SER A 144 1.71 -1.44 12.35
C SER A 144 2.09 -1.19 10.87
N TRP A 145 2.05 0.06 10.42
CA TRP A 145 2.37 0.46 9.06
C TRP A 145 3.85 0.74 8.80
N TYR A 146 4.71 0.79 9.83
CA TYR A 146 6.11 1.25 9.73
C TYR A 146 6.89 0.65 8.56
N LYS A 147 6.79 -0.67 8.36
CA LYS A 147 7.55 -1.40 7.32
C LYS A 147 7.24 -0.90 5.89
N ARG A 148 6.08 -0.27 5.68
CA ARG A 148 5.58 0.20 4.39
C ARG A 148 5.87 1.67 4.10
N ILE A 149 6.43 2.39 5.06
CA ILE A 149 6.61 3.84 5.03
C ILE A 149 8.10 4.18 5.14
N LYS A 150 8.51 5.27 4.51
CA LYS A 150 9.77 5.97 4.76
C LYS A 150 9.45 7.21 5.60
N THR A 151 10.14 7.33 6.72
CA THR A 151 10.14 8.50 7.61
C THR A 151 11.21 9.48 7.14
N SER A 152 10.93 10.77 7.27
CA SER A 152 11.93 11.84 7.12
C SER A 152 11.57 13.01 8.01
N VAL A 153 12.61 13.69 8.50
CA VAL A 153 12.49 14.96 9.21
C VAL A 153 13.23 16.01 8.40
N ALA A 154 12.61 17.17 8.21
CA ALA A 154 13.21 18.29 7.51
C ALA A 154 13.01 19.56 8.35
N THR A 155 14.06 20.36 8.45
CA THR A 155 13.99 21.73 8.96
C THR A 155 13.80 22.65 7.77
N ASN A 156 12.75 23.45 7.79
CA ASN A 156 12.50 24.55 6.88
C ASN A 156 13.09 25.85 7.47
N GLU A 157 13.20 26.90 6.65
CA GLU A 157 13.53 28.24 7.15
C GLU A 157 12.59 28.61 8.31
N LYS A 158 13.14 29.20 9.37
CA LYS A 158 12.40 29.88 10.44
C LYS A 158 11.62 28.98 11.40
N ALA A 159 12.33 28.40 12.36
CA ALA A 159 11.81 27.75 13.57
C ALA A 159 10.81 26.58 13.39
N TRP A 160 10.63 26.08 12.18
CA TRP A 160 9.74 24.98 11.86
C TRP A 160 10.51 23.66 11.65
N VAL A 161 9.81 22.54 11.90
CA VAL A 161 10.24 21.17 11.58
C VAL A 161 9.07 20.43 10.96
N SER A 162 9.32 19.80 9.82
CA SER A 162 8.38 18.94 9.14
C SER A 162 8.72 17.47 9.38
N PHE A 163 7.75 16.70 9.85
CA PHE A 163 7.85 15.25 10.04
C PHE A 163 6.99 14.54 9.01
N GLN A 164 7.61 13.76 8.14
CA GLN A 164 6.98 13.20 6.94
C GLN A 164 6.89 11.67 6.99
N LEU A 165 5.74 11.15 6.56
CA LEU A 165 5.44 9.74 6.35
C LEU A 165 5.15 9.49 4.88
N LYS A 166 6.10 8.94 4.12
CA LYS A 166 5.97 8.64 2.69
C LYS A 166 5.78 7.16 2.43
N ILE A 167 4.76 6.79 1.65
CA ILE A 167 4.54 5.40 1.23
C ILE A 167 5.69 4.96 0.29
N LYS A 168 6.25 3.77 0.55
CA LYS A 168 7.27 3.13 -0.31
C LYS A 168 6.70 2.68 -1.67
#